data_AF-A0A375FX38-F1
#
_entry.id   AF-A0A375FX38-F1
#
_cell.length_a   1.000
_cell.length_b   1.000
_cell.length_c   1.000
_cell.angle_alpha   90.00
_cell.angle_beta   90.00
_cell.angle_gamma   90.00
#
_symmetry.space_group_name_H-M   'P 1'
#
loop_
_entity.id
_entity.type
_entity.pdbx_description
1 polymer ?
#
loop_
_entity_poly.entity_id
_entity_poly.type
_entity_poly.pdbx_seq_one_letter_code
_entity_poly.pdbx_strand_id
1 'polypeptide(L)'
;MRLRWLMWVLWPGFLMAGFATATVFSVVDPGDLKFFGHPIEASRESIYTVSFLLAWVFCALSSGLTLYTMPTRLSDTDELE
;
A
#
# COMPACT_ATOMS: atom_id res chain seq x y z
N MET A 1 -6.88 -15.21 -14.91
CA MET A 1 -5.84 -15.56 -13.91
C MET A 1 -5.17 -14.34 -13.25
N ARG A 2 -4.90 -13.22 -13.94
CA ARG A 2 -4.21 -12.04 -13.35
C ARG A 2 -4.93 -11.35 -12.17
N LEU A 3 -6.28 -11.33 -12.16
CA LEU A 3 -7.05 -10.67 -11.10
C LEU A 3 -6.92 -11.33 -9.71
N ARG A 4 -6.67 -12.65 -9.67
CA ARG A 4 -6.42 -13.41 -8.42
C ARG A 4 -5.13 -12.98 -7.73
N TRP A 5 -4.08 -12.71 -8.51
CA TRP A 5 -2.79 -12.23 -8.01
C TRP A 5 -2.89 -10.82 -7.45
N LEU A 6 -3.66 -9.94 -8.11
CA LEU A 6 -3.98 -8.62 -7.59
C LEU A 6 -4.65 -8.70 -6.22
N MET A 7 -5.61 -9.61 -6.03
CA MET A 7 -6.26 -9.81 -4.72
C MET A 7 -5.25 -10.24 -3.64
N TRP A 8 -4.30 -11.11 -4.00
CA TRP A 8 -3.25 -11.58 -3.11
C TRP A 8 -2.24 -10.51 -2.70
N VAL A 9 -2.08 -9.46 -3.50
CA VAL A 9 -1.22 -8.31 -3.19
C VAL A 9 -1.99 -7.21 -2.46
N LEU A 10 -3.16 -6.85 -2.99
CA LEU A 10 -3.98 -5.76 -2.48
C LEU A 10 -4.48 -6.02 -1.06
N TRP A 11 -4.84 -7.26 -0.75
CA TRP A 11 -5.40 -7.63 0.55
C TRP A 11 -4.42 -7.50 1.73
N PRO A 12 -3.24 -8.17 1.72
CA PRO A 12 -2.25 -7.96 2.78
C PRO A 12 -1.69 -6.54 2.78
N GLY A 13 -1.57 -5.90 1.60
CA GLY A 13 -1.20 -4.49 1.51
C GLY A 13 -2.18 -3.57 2.23
N PHE A 14 -3.49 -3.84 2.13
CA PHE A 14 -4.54 -3.07 2.81
C PHE A 14 -4.42 -3.17 4.34
N LEU A 15 -4.18 -4.39 4.85
CA LEU A 15 -4.00 -4.61 6.29
C LEU A 15 -2.76 -3.89 6.82
N MET A 16 -1.64 -3.98 6.11
CA MET A 16 -0.39 -3.30 6.50
C MET A 16 -0.51 -1.78 6.38
N ALA A 17 -1.23 -1.28 5.39
CA ALA A 17 -1.52 0.15 5.29
C ALA A 17 -2.32 0.64 6.50
N GLY A 18 -3.37 -0.10 6.91
CA GLY A 18 -4.15 0.25 8.10
C GLY A 18 -3.29 0.31 9.36
N PHE A 19 -2.42 -0.69 9.55
CA PHE A 19 -1.49 -0.71 10.68
C PHE A 19 -0.47 0.45 10.64
N ALA A 20 0.12 0.71 9.46
CA ALA A 20 1.08 1.79 9.28
C ALA A 20 0.43 3.16 9.52
N THR A 21 -0.75 3.41 8.95
CA THR A 21 -1.50 4.64 9.13
C THR A 21 -1.90 4.85 10.60
N ALA A 22 -2.36 3.81 11.29
CA ALA A 22 -2.66 3.87 12.72
C ALA A 22 -1.41 4.18 13.55
N THR A 23 -0.27 3.56 13.23
CA THR A 23 1.00 3.79 13.94
C THR A 23 1.50 5.23 13.73
N VAL A 24 1.49 5.71 12.48
CA VAL A 24 1.93 7.07 12.16
C VAL A 24 1.06 8.11 12.86
N PHE A 25 -0.26 7.99 12.79
CA PHE A 25 -1.16 8.95 13.43
C PHE A 25 -1.26 8.79 14.95
N SER A 26 -0.81 7.67 15.51
CA SER A 26 -0.62 7.55 16.96
C SER A 26 0.55 8.42 17.46
N VAL A 27 1.50 8.78 16.59
CA VAL A 27 2.66 9.60 16.93
C VAL A 27 2.53 11.02 16.38
N VAL A 28 1.89 11.18 15.22
CA VAL A 28 1.73 12.45 14.50
C VAL A 28 0.27 12.90 14.58
N ASP A 29 0.02 14.07 15.17
CA ASP A 29 -1.33 14.64 15.20
C ASP A 29 -1.72 15.15 13.80
N PRO A 30 -2.79 14.62 13.18
CA PRO A 30 -3.24 15.06 11.87
C PRO A 30 -3.69 16.53 11.85
N GLY A 31 -4.03 17.11 13.01
CA GLY A 31 -4.43 18.51 13.12
C GLY A 31 -3.28 19.51 13.03
N ASP A 32 -2.04 19.09 13.23
CA ASP A 32 -0.86 19.97 13.14
C ASP A 32 -0.15 19.90 11.78
N LEU A 33 -0.69 19.14 10.81
CA LEU A 33 -0.16 19.11 9.45
C LEU A 33 -0.42 20.46 8.75
N LYS A 34 0.67 21.22 8.57
CA LYS A 34 0.69 22.48 7.80
C LYS A 34 1.32 22.20 6.44
N PHE A 35 0.54 22.31 5.36
CA PHE A 35 1.07 22.15 4.01
C PHE A 35 1.60 23.50 3.55
N PHE A 36 2.90 23.58 3.28
CA PHE A 36 3.52 24.81 2.76
C PHE A 36 3.35 26.05 3.66
N GLY A 37 3.23 25.86 4.98
CA GLY A 37 3.05 26.95 5.94
C GLY A 37 1.61 27.48 6.06
N HIS A 38 0.67 26.98 5.26
CA HIS A 38 -0.75 27.24 5.44
C HIS A 38 -1.41 26.10 6.23
N PRO A 39 -2.34 26.44 7.17
CA PRO A 39 -3.18 25.43 7.78
C PRO A 39 -3.97 24.74 6.66
N ILE A 40 -3.86 23.43 6.60
CA ILE A 40 -4.62 22.63 5.65
C ILE A 40 -6.10 22.74 6.08
N GLU A 41 -6.93 23.44 5.32
CA GLU A 41 -8.40 23.43 5.48
C GLU A 41 -9.02 22.09 5.01
N ALA A 42 -8.27 21.00 5.10
CA ALA A 42 -8.78 19.68 4.81
C ALA A 42 -9.29 19.05 6.10
N SER A 43 -10.51 18.52 6.07
CA SER A 43 -11.09 17.83 7.22
C SER A 43 -10.17 16.70 7.70
N ARG A 44 -10.12 16.44 9.00
CA ARG A 44 -9.30 15.37 9.60
C ARG A 44 -9.52 14.03 8.88
N GLU A 45 -10.76 13.75 8.49
CA GLU A 45 -11.11 12.55 7.69
C GLU A 45 -10.36 12.45 6.36
N SER A 46 -10.16 13.57 5.66
CA SER A 46 -9.46 13.57 4.39
C SER A 46 -7.98 13.23 4.56
N ILE A 47 -7.34 13.71 5.63
CA ILE A 47 -5.94 13.41 5.96
C ILE A 47 -5.79 11.92 6.26
N TYR A 48 -6.67 11.36 7.10
CA TYR A 48 -6.67 9.93 7.40
C TYR A 48 -6.83 9.07 6.13
N THR A 49 -7.78 9.43 5.27
CA THR A 49 -8.09 8.68 4.06
C THR A 49 -6.94 8.74 3.04
N VAL A 50 -6.38 9.94 2.80
CA VAL A 50 -5.28 10.12 1.85
C VAL A 50 -4.02 9.39 2.34
N SER A 51 -3.67 9.51 3.61
CA SER A 51 -2.53 8.78 4.19
C SER A 51 -2.71 7.27 4.12
N PHE A 52 -3.93 6.77 4.39
CA PHE A 52 -4.24 5.35 4.23
C PHE A 52 -4.06 4.87 2.78
N LEU A 53 -4.62 5.60 1.81
CA LEU A 53 -4.51 5.26 0.40
C LEU A 53 -3.05 5.30 -0.08
N LEU A 54 -2.27 6.29 0.34
CA LEU A 54 -0.85 6.37 0.03
C LEU A 54 -0.07 5.19 0.60
N ALA A 55 -0.30 4.85 1.87
CA ALA A 55 0.32 3.68 2.50
C ALA A 55 -0.06 2.39 1.77
N TRP A 56 -1.33 2.24 1.39
CA TRP A 56 -1.83 1.07 0.68
C TRP A 56 -1.20 0.91 -0.70
N VAL A 57 -1.14 1.98 -1.49
CA VAL A 57 -0.49 1.98 -2.80
C VAL A 57 0.99 1.66 -2.65
N PHE A 58 1.67 2.20 -1.64
CA PHE A 58 3.08 1.90 -1.39
C PHE A 58 3.32 0.42 -1.05
N CYS A 59 2.51 -0.17 -0.17
CA CYS A 59 2.58 -1.60 0.16
C CYS A 59 2.25 -2.49 -1.05
N ALA A 60 1.24 -2.12 -1.83
CA ALA A 60 0.84 -2.83 -3.03
C ALA A 60 1.93 -2.75 -4.12
N LEU A 61 2.57 -1.59 -4.28
CA LEU A 61 3.70 -1.40 -5.19
C LEU A 61 4.90 -2.25 -4.78
N SER A 62 5.28 -2.25 -3.50
CA SER A 62 6.38 -3.09 -3.00
C SER A 62 6.16 -4.58 -3.29
N SER A 63 4.95 -5.07 -3.01
CA SER A 63 4.56 -6.46 -3.27
C SER A 63 4.48 -6.75 -4.77
N GLY A 64 3.95 -5.83 -5.58
CA GLY A 64 3.90 -5.94 -7.03
C GLY A 64 5.29 -5.95 -7.66
N LEU A 65 6.23 -5.16 -7.14
CA LEU A 65 7.62 -5.12 -7.56
C LEU A 65 8.34 -6.43 -7.24
N THR A 66 8.03 -7.03 -6.08
CA THR A 66 8.53 -8.35 -5.68
C THR A 66 8.06 -9.44 -6.66
N LEU A 67 6.78 -9.42 -7.04
CA LEU A 67 6.26 -10.35 -8.06
C LEU A 67 6.85 -10.08 -9.44
N TYR A 68 7.15 -8.83 -9.78
CA TYR A 68 7.76 -8.47 -11.06
C TYR A 68 9.20 -8.95 -11.19
N THR A 69 9.98 -8.88 -10.09
CA THR A 69 11.37 -9.35 -10.07
C THR A 69 11.51 -10.85 -9.80
N MET A 70 10.44 -11.53 -9.37
CA MET A 70 10.46 -12.96 -9.11
C MET A 70 10.79 -13.72 -10.42
N PRO A 71 11.91 -14.46 -10.48
CA PRO A 71 12.24 -15.25 -11.66
C PRO A 71 11.19 -16.34 -11.82
N THR A 72 10.36 -16.26 -12.85
CA THR A 72 9.47 -17.35 -13.26
C THR A 72 10.34 -18.56 -13.54
N ARG A 73 10.25 -19.61 -12.70
CA ARG A 73 10.93 -20.88 -12.90
C ARG A 73 10.51 -21.44 -14.25
N LEU A 74 11.43 -21.46 -15.22
CA LEU A 74 11.31 -22.13 -16.51
C LEU A 74 11.40 -23.67 -16.35
N SER A 75 10.90 -24.23 -15.24
CA SER A 75 10.96 -25.68 -14.94
C SER A 75 9.58 -26.35 -15.03
N ASP A 76 8.56 -25.63 -15.51
CA ASP A 76 7.20 -26.16 -15.73
C ASP A 76 6.97 -26.55 -17.19
N THR A 77 8.00 -26.42 -18.05
CA THR A 77 7.93 -26.78 -19.48
C THR A 77 8.49 -28.18 -19.77
N ASP A 78 9.30 -28.75 -18.87
CA ASP A 78 9.94 -30.06 -19.06
C ASP A 78 9.14 -31.25 -18.48
N GLU A 79 8.13 -31.01 -17.63
CA GLU A 79 7.28 -32.08 -17.07
C GLU A 79 6.01 -32.35 -17.91
N LEU A 80 5.92 -31.75 -19.10
CA LEU A 80 4.82 -31.94 -20.06
C LEU A 80 5.27 -32.58 -21.39
N GLU A 81 6.47 -33.18 -21.46
CA GLU A 81 6.87 -34.09 -22.56
C GLU A 81 6.63 -35.57 -22.22
#